data_AF-A0A9P7AYG1-F1
#
_entry.id   AF-A0A9P7AYG1-F1
#
_cell.length_a   1.000
_cell.length_b   1.000
_cell.length_c   1.000
_cell.angle_alpha   90.00
_cell.angle_beta   90.00
_cell.angle_gamma   90.00
#
_symmetry.space_group_name_H-M   'P 1'
#
loop_
_entity.id
_entity.type
_entity.pdbx_description
1 polymer ?
#
loop_
_entity_poly.entity_id
_entity_poly.type
_entity_poly.pdbx_seq_one_letter_code
_entity_poly.pdbx_strand_id
1 'polypeptide(L)'
;MEEELSLFVDSGNEPLDPVLDEADVDKATIDGEDVDKATVDGEDVDGEDVDGEDVDGEDVDREDVDEENVDKDNTDKDEQFEALLDSIVSDEIKTTSISDIWSAMASLQQSAKVLAVKLKSRDPEKIDAINDGYWKDLQKMLWAFRNIKEDMKLLQEKQAVVQGTLQKLIADPTFNFPSDFIMVAEFMMEKFQALNWGKPLAVPQIDDESDTESEDEKPAKKKRKTSATTQPPVTYLPPPNHPVFGANGIMRGILISQKAIKSYSISKEYTKTPSTVFGANGLNVGDWWPRQLAALRDGAHGNSVGGISGNEKDGCRSVVLSKGYEDRDIGDRILYSSVLKETLAAVRIDSGTKMLLRSIESSIPIRVLRGHRTSWVGAPPVGLRYDGLYQVVNSKEITTFEKGKAKAYCQFELVRLAGQAPINRAIPSAQQVRGFNQISQGY
;
A
#
# COMPACT_ATOMS: atom_id res chain seq x y z
N MET A 1 35.36 -21.19 -45.84
CA MET A 1 36.28 -22.34 -45.73
C MET A 1 36.50 -22.73 -47.17
N GLU A 2 37.67 -22.42 -47.71
CA GLU A 2 37.82 -21.84 -49.07
C GLU A 2 37.05 -20.48 -49.18
N GLU A 3 37.35 -19.55 -50.10
CA GLU A 3 38.22 -19.58 -51.30
C GLU A 3 38.84 -18.17 -51.58
N GLU A 4 39.92 -18.08 -52.38
CA GLU A 4 40.53 -16.90 -53.08
C GLU A 4 40.91 -15.62 -52.24
N LEU A 5 42.05 -14.92 -52.38
CA LEU A 5 42.74 -14.28 -53.52
C LEU A 5 41.96 -13.09 -54.17
N SER A 6 42.54 -11.94 -54.54
CA SER A 6 43.89 -11.36 -54.30
C SER A 6 43.97 -9.87 -54.72
N LEU A 7 45.13 -9.21 -54.49
CA LEU A 7 45.71 -8.05 -55.24
C LEU A 7 44.91 -6.74 -55.44
N PHE A 8 45.47 -5.60 -55.00
CA PHE A 8 46.28 -4.70 -55.86
C PHE A 8 47.04 -3.63 -55.03
N VAL A 9 47.80 -2.73 -55.68
CA VAL A 9 48.85 -1.90 -55.04
C VAL A 9 48.93 -0.47 -55.62
N ASP A 10 49.33 0.48 -54.75
CA ASP A 10 50.10 1.72 -55.01
C ASP A 10 49.42 3.03 -55.48
N SER A 11 50.12 4.14 -55.21
CA SER A 11 49.90 5.57 -55.53
C SER A 11 48.73 6.29 -54.82
N GLY A 12 48.84 7.56 -54.37
CA GLY A 12 50.05 8.38 -54.12
C GLY A 12 49.95 9.84 -54.57
N ASN A 13 49.70 10.78 -53.64
CA ASN A 13 50.17 12.18 -53.70
C ASN A 13 49.88 12.97 -52.41
N GLU A 14 50.73 13.97 -52.11
CA GLU A 14 50.48 15.11 -51.21
C GLU A 14 50.05 16.36 -52.05
N PRO A 15 50.01 17.58 -51.48
CA PRO A 15 49.19 18.10 -50.37
C PRO A 15 48.25 19.22 -50.89
N LEU A 16 47.63 20.03 -50.00
CA LEU A 16 47.42 21.49 -50.17
C LEU A 16 46.67 22.12 -48.97
N ASP A 17 47.21 23.21 -48.42
CA ASP A 17 46.46 24.21 -47.64
C ASP A 17 45.75 25.20 -48.58
N PRO A 18 44.79 26.00 -48.07
CA PRO A 18 45.01 27.45 -48.18
C PRO A 18 44.72 28.26 -46.90
N VAL A 19 45.36 29.42 -46.83
CA VAL A 19 45.19 30.48 -45.81
C VAL A 19 44.33 31.62 -46.44
N LEU A 20 44.14 32.74 -45.71
CA LEU A 20 43.51 34.02 -46.10
C LEU A 20 41.97 34.08 -45.87
N ASP A 21 41.37 35.17 -45.39
CA ASP A 21 41.92 36.45 -44.87
C ASP A 21 40.94 37.14 -43.88
N GLU A 22 41.39 38.22 -43.22
CA GLU A 22 40.64 38.97 -42.18
C GLU A 22 39.69 40.06 -42.73
N ALA A 23 38.72 40.47 -41.89
CA ALA A 23 37.92 41.69 -42.06
C ALA A 23 37.48 42.31 -40.71
N ASP A 24 38.42 43.11 -40.19
CA ASP A 24 38.42 44.20 -39.19
C ASP A 24 37.14 45.09 -39.03
N VAL A 25 37.17 46.06 -38.09
CA VAL A 25 36.27 47.23 -37.91
C VAL A 25 34.92 46.97 -37.17
N ASP A 26 34.46 47.70 -36.13
CA ASP A 26 35.04 48.84 -35.37
C ASP A 26 34.60 48.88 -33.87
N LYS A 27 35.10 49.88 -33.14
CA LYS A 27 34.96 50.15 -31.69
C LYS A 27 33.89 51.20 -31.37
N ALA A 28 33.08 50.97 -30.34
CA ALA A 28 32.24 52.00 -29.71
C ALA A 28 32.19 51.86 -28.18
N THR A 29 32.47 52.96 -27.47
CA THR A 29 32.32 53.14 -26.01
C THR A 29 31.07 53.94 -25.70
N ILE A 30 30.43 53.71 -24.55
CA ILE A 30 29.62 54.69 -23.82
C ILE A 30 29.56 54.30 -22.34
N ASP A 31 29.53 55.30 -21.47
CA ASP A 31 29.63 55.18 -20.01
C ASP A 31 28.26 55.39 -19.32
N GLY A 32 28.19 55.08 -18.03
CA GLY A 32 27.00 55.27 -17.17
C GLY A 32 26.19 53.98 -16.95
N GLU A 33 25.44 53.84 -15.86
CA GLU A 33 25.13 54.81 -14.80
C GLU A 33 24.96 54.08 -13.45
N ASP A 34 25.32 54.73 -12.33
CA ASP A 34 25.17 54.16 -10.99
C ASP A 34 23.69 54.05 -10.58
N VAL A 35 23.34 52.98 -9.85
CA VAL A 35 22.04 52.88 -9.16
C VAL A 35 22.25 52.38 -7.74
N ASP A 36 22.23 53.31 -6.80
CA ASP A 36 22.26 53.02 -5.36
C ASP A 36 21.09 52.13 -4.94
N LYS A 37 21.37 51.19 -4.03
CA LYS A 37 20.37 50.78 -3.01
C LYS A 37 21.01 50.82 -1.64
N ALA A 38 20.47 51.72 -0.82
CA ALA A 38 21.02 52.09 0.47
C ALA A 38 20.98 50.93 1.48
N THR A 39 21.90 51.02 2.44
CA THR A 39 21.71 50.44 3.77
C THR A 39 20.42 50.94 4.40
N VAL A 40 19.75 50.09 5.16
CA VAL A 40 18.72 50.48 6.12
C VAL A 40 19.19 49.94 7.46
N ASP A 41 19.87 50.81 8.22
CA ASP A 41 20.40 50.51 9.54
C ASP A 41 19.42 51.01 10.60
N GLY A 42 19.10 50.17 11.58
CA GLY A 42 18.55 50.57 12.88
C GLY A 42 17.10 51.08 12.93
N GLU A 43 16.30 50.44 13.77
CA GLU A 43 15.90 51.10 15.03
C GLU A 43 15.72 50.01 16.09
N ASP A 44 16.34 50.20 17.26
CA ASP A 44 16.12 49.34 18.43
C ASP A 44 14.73 49.60 19.00
N VAL A 45 14.06 48.57 19.50
CA VAL A 45 12.96 48.74 20.45
C VAL A 45 13.35 48.05 21.75
N ASP A 46 13.49 48.88 22.76
CA ASP A 46 13.77 48.60 24.14
C ASP A 46 12.74 47.64 24.77
N GLY A 47 13.21 46.80 25.68
CA GLY A 47 12.36 45.92 26.46
C GLY A 47 11.99 46.57 27.78
N GLU A 48 10.70 46.60 28.10
CA GLU A 48 10.22 46.80 29.47
C GLU A 48 9.92 45.43 30.10
N ASP A 49 10.49 45.19 31.28
CA ASP A 49 10.05 44.10 32.14
C ASP A 49 8.61 44.38 32.59
N VAL A 50 7.69 43.45 32.33
CA VAL A 50 6.37 43.45 32.98
C VAL A 50 6.38 42.36 34.05
N ASP A 51 6.12 42.80 35.26
CA ASP A 51 6.04 42.02 36.48
C ASP A 51 4.90 41.00 36.46
N GLY A 52 5.12 39.88 37.16
CA GLY A 52 4.13 38.81 37.24
C GLY A 52 3.14 39.04 38.37
N GLU A 53 1.84 39.05 38.04
CA GLU A 53 0.78 38.76 38.99
C GLU A 53 0.32 37.29 38.82
N ASP A 54 0.20 36.56 39.93
CA ASP A 54 -0.46 35.26 39.93
C ASP A 54 -1.94 35.45 39.58
N VAL A 55 -2.45 34.74 38.56
CA VAL A 55 -3.89 34.61 38.32
C VAL A 55 -4.31 33.20 38.67
N ASP A 56 -5.08 33.11 39.74
CA ASP A 56 -5.73 31.92 40.25
C ASP A 56 -6.75 31.33 39.24
N GLY A 57 -6.87 30.01 39.24
CA GLY A 57 -7.60 29.29 38.21
C GLY A 57 -9.11 29.19 38.48
N GLU A 58 -9.91 29.56 37.48
CA GLU A 58 -11.30 29.11 37.34
C GLU A 58 -11.45 28.19 36.13
N ASP A 59 -12.43 27.28 36.19
CA ASP A 59 -12.71 26.32 35.12
C ASP A 59 -13.18 27.00 33.83
N VAL A 60 -12.67 26.55 32.68
CA VAL A 60 -13.22 26.88 31.36
C VAL A 60 -13.86 25.62 30.77
N ASP A 61 -15.12 25.76 30.37
CA ASP A 61 -16.03 24.64 30.10
C ASP A 61 -15.70 23.82 28.83
N ARG A 62 -16.39 22.69 28.71
CA ARG A 62 -16.40 21.89 27.48
C ARG A 62 -17.08 22.65 26.34
N GLU A 63 -16.37 22.83 25.24
CA GLU A 63 -17.01 22.84 23.91
C GLU A 63 -16.34 21.80 22.99
N ASP A 64 -17.20 20.93 22.47
CA ASP A 64 -17.10 19.97 21.37
C ASP A 64 -15.72 19.53 20.81
N VAL A 65 -15.44 18.23 20.98
CA VAL A 65 -14.50 17.47 20.14
C VAL A 65 -15.31 16.41 19.38
N ASP A 66 -15.46 16.58 18.06
CA ASP A 66 -16.33 15.76 17.21
C ASP A 66 -16.02 14.24 17.26
N GLU A 67 -17.06 13.43 17.44
CA GLU A 67 -17.01 11.96 17.32
C GLU A 67 -16.94 11.47 15.84
N GLU A 68 -16.06 12.02 14.99
CA GLU A 68 -16.02 11.62 13.57
C GLU A 68 -14.65 11.25 12.97
N ASN A 69 -14.02 10.21 13.54
CA ASN A 69 -13.01 9.39 12.85
C ASN A 69 -13.34 7.89 12.90
N VAL A 70 -14.46 7.53 12.28
CA VAL A 70 -14.66 6.18 11.71
C VAL A 70 -13.80 6.07 10.44
N ASP A 71 -13.27 4.88 10.12
CA ASP A 71 -12.34 4.63 8.99
C ASP A 71 -12.94 4.91 7.59
N LYS A 72 -13.08 6.19 7.20
CA LYS A 72 -13.59 6.63 5.89
C LYS A 72 -12.86 5.94 4.72
N ASP A 73 -11.53 5.86 4.77
CA ASP A 73 -10.67 5.13 3.81
C ASP A 73 -11.06 3.64 3.56
N ASN A 74 -11.74 3.00 4.52
CA ASN A 74 -12.19 1.60 4.39
C ASN A 74 -13.69 1.50 4.07
N THR A 75 -14.51 2.43 4.57
CA THR A 75 -15.90 2.61 4.15
C THR A 75 -15.97 2.87 2.64
N ASP A 76 -15.18 3.83 2.13
CA ASP A 76 -15.08 4.18 0.71
C ASP A 76 -14.83 2.95 -0.19
N LYS A 77 -14.04 1.98 0.27
CA LYS A 77 -13.72 0.76 -0.50
C LYS A 77 -14.85 -0.25 -0.50
N ASP A 78 -15.51 -0.47 0.63
CA ASP A 78 -16.64 -1.39 0.71
C ASP A 78 -17.87 -0.81 -0.01
N GLU A 79 -18.04 0.52 0.01
CA GLU A 79 -19.03 1.23 -0.81
C GLU A 79 -18.71 1.12 -2.31
N GLN A 80 -17.45 1.37 -2.73
CA GLN A 80 -17.03 1.14 -4.12
C GLN A 80 -17.25 -0.32 -4.56
N PHE A 81 -17.01 -1.31 -3.69
CA PHE A 81 -17.24 -2.72 -3.98
C PHE A 81 -18.73 -3.06 -4.14
N GLU A 82 -19.59 -2.68 -3.19
CA GLU A 82 -21.02 -3.02 -3.28
C GLU A 82 -21.68 -2.22 -4.44
N ALA A 83 -21.28 -0.96 -4.71
CA ALA A 83 -21.76 -0.19 -5.86
C ALA A 83 -21.33 -0.79 -7.22
N LEU A 84 -20.09 -1.27 -7.34
CA LEU A 84 -19.60 -1.96 -8.54
C LEU A 84 -20.27 -3.33 -8.73
N LEU A 85 -20.58 -4.03 -7.64
CA LEU A 85 -21.36 -5.26 -7.71
C LEU A 85 -22.81 -4.98 -8.14
N ASP A 86 -23.42 -3.92 -7.61
CA ASP A 86 -24.77 -3.49 -7.96
C ASP A 86 -24.91 -3.05 -9.42
N SER A 87 -23.84 -2.54 -10.05
CA SER A 87 -23.83 -2.21 -11.48
C SER A 87 -23.66 -3.42 -12.39
N ILE A 88 -22.99 -4.49 -11.94
CA ILE A 88 -22.81 -5.71 -12.77
C ILE A 88 -23.83 -6.81 -12.52
N VAL A 89 -24.52 -6.86 -11.36
CA VAL A 89 -25.56 -7.86 -11.04
C VAL A 89 -26.94 -7.25 -11.25
N SER A 90 -27.82 -7.91 -12.02
CA SER A 90 -29.20 -7.42 -12.22
C SER A 90 -30.09 -7.62 -10.97
N ASP A 91 -31.07 -6.75 -10.77
CA ASP A 91 -31.97 -6.80 -9.60
C ASP A 91 -32.85 -8.08 -9.56
N GLU A 92 -33.12 -8.67 -10.72
CA GLU A 92 -33.69 -10.02 -10.88
C GLU A 92 -32.86 -11.08 -10.12
N ILE A 93 -31.53 -11.01 -10.22
CA ILE A 93 -30.62 -11.91 -9.51
C ILE A 93 -30.55 -11.54 -8.02
N LYS A 94 -30.59 -10.25 -7.67
CA LYS A 94 -30.55 -9.79 -6.27
C LYS A 94 -31.74 -10.33 -5.46
N THR A 95 -32.91 -10.50 -6.08
CA THR A 95 -34.11 -11.09 -5.46
C THR A 95 -34.15 -12.63 -5.48
N THR A 96 -33.20 -13.30 -6.14
CA THR A 96 -33.17 -14.77 -6.26
C THR A 96 -32.66 -15.44 -4.97
N SER A 97 -33.26 -16.57 -4.60
CA SER A 97 -32.84 -17.41 -3.47
C SER A 97 -31.37 -17.86 -3.60
N ILE A 98 -30.55 -17.51 -2.60
CA ILE A 98 -29.14 -17.93 -2.52
C ILE A 98 -29.01 -19.46 -2.46
N SER A 99 -29.96 -20.16 -1.82
CA SER A 99 -29.98 -21.63 -1.77
C SER A 99 -30.17 -22.25 -3.16
N ASP A 100 -30.98 -21.63 -4.00
CA ASP A 100 -31.34 -22.12 -5.33
C ASP A 100 -30.14 -21.90 -6.28
N ILE A 101 -29.45 -20.76 -6.15
CA ILE A 101 -28.18 -20.49 -6.84
C ILE A 101 -27.09 -21.50 -6.44
N TRP A 102 -26.95 -21.82 -5.15
CA TRP A 102 -26.00 -22.85 -4.70
C TRP A 102 -26.38 -24.26 -5.19
N SER A 103 -27.68 -24.55 -5.31
CA SER A 103 -28.18 -25.80 -5.90
C SER A 103 -27.87 -25.90 -7.40
N ALA A 104 -27.90 -24.77 -8.11
CA ALA A 104 -27.53 -24.67 -9.53
C ALA A 104 -26.01 -24.55 -9.79
N MET A 105 -25.17 -24.41 -8.76
CA MET A 105 -23.76 -23.99 -8.90
C MET A 105 -22.93 -24.82 -9.91
N ALA A 106 -23.22 -26.11 -10.06
CA ALA A 106 -22.52 -26.97 -11.03
C ALA A 106 -22.80 -26.61 -12.49
N SER A 107 -24.04 -26.24 -12.85
CA SER A 107 -24.36 -25.78 -14.21
C SER A 107 -23.88 -24.35 -14.43
N LEU A 108 -23.98 -23.48 -13.42
CA LEU A 108 -23.42 -22.12 -13.47
C LEU A 108 -21.90 -22.14 -13.71
N GLN A 109 -21.15 -23.01 -13.03
CA GLN A 109 -19.71 -23.21 -13.28
C GLN A 109 -19.41 -23.68 -14.71
N GLN A 110 -20.30 -24.45 -15.35
CA GLN A 110 -20.11 -24.85 -16.75
C GLN A 110 -20.47 -23.72 -17.72
N SER A 111 -21.51 -22.95 -17.41
CA SER A 111 -21.91 -21.73 -18.12
C SER A 111 -20.76 -20.71 -18.14
N ALA A 112 -20.17 -20.43 -16.97
CA ALA A 112 -19.02 -19.53 -16.82
C ALA A 112 -17.76 -19.99 -17.57
N LYS A 113 -17.51 -21.31 -17.69
CA LYS A 113 -16.40 -21.83 -18.51
C LYS A 113 -16.63 -21.60 -20.01
N VAL A 114 -17.85 -21.79 -20.49
CA VAL A 114 -18.21 -21.51 -21.89
C VAL A 114 -18.09 -20.01 -22.19
N LEU A 115 -18.52 -19.16 -21.25
CA LEU A 115 -18.31 -17.71 -21.32
C LEU A 115 -16.83 -17.35 -21.44
N ALA A 116 -15.99 -17.86 -20.52
CA ALA A 116 -14.55 -17.62 -20.52
C ALA A 116 -13.90 -18.04 -21.86
N VAL A 117 -14.25 -19.22 -22.38
CA VAL A 117 -13.74 -19.69 -23.69
C VAL A 117 -14.16 -18.77 -24.85
N LYS A 118 -15.39 -18.25 -24.86
CA LYS A 118 -15.85 -17.26 -25.84
C LYS A 118 -15.05 -15.95 -25.73
N LEU A 119 -14.78 -15.49 -24.50
CA LEU A 119 -13.97 -14.31 -24.20
C LEU A 119 -12.47 -14.48 -24.51
N LYS A 120 -12.01 -15.61 -25.06
CA LYS A 120 -10.68 -15.69 -25.70
C LYS A 120 -10.62 -14.99 -27.06
N SER A 121 -11.78 -14.76 -27.68
CA SER A 121 -11.89 -13.93 -28.88
C SER A 121 -11.40 -12.50 -28.62
N ARG A 122 -10.83 -11.86 -29.66
CA ARG A 122 -10.57 -10.41 -29.72
C ARG A 122 -11.41 -9.71 -30.78
N ASP A 123 -12.36 -10.44 -31.35
CA ASP A 123 -13.30 -10.00 -32.37
C ASP A 123 -14.58 -9.48 -31.68
N PRO A 124 -14.91 -8.17 -31.78
CA PRO A 124 -16.04 -7.57 -31.08
C PRO A 124 -17.38 -8.21 -31.44
N GLU A 125 -17.65 -8.50 -32.72
CA GLU A 125 -18.92 -9.10 -33.15
C GLU A 125 -19.16 -10.46 -32.47
N LYS A 126 -18.08 -11.22 -32.20
CA LYS A 126 -18.14 -12.51 -31.50
C LYS A 126 -18.26 -12.38 -29.97
N ILE A 127 -17.98 -11.20 -29.41
CA ILE A 127 -18.16 -10.88 -27.99
C ILE A 127 -19.58 -10.34 -27.76
N ASP A 128 -20.05 -9.44 -28.64
CA ASP A 128 -21.40 -8.88 -28.59
C ASP A 128 -22.48 -9.94 -28.90
N ALA A 129 -22.15 -10.97 -29.69
CA ALA A 129 -22.99 -12.15 -29.92
C ALA A 129 -22.92 -13.21 -28.79
N ILE A 130 -22.34 -12.91 -27.63
CA ILE A 130 -22.39 -13.81 -26.46
C ILE A 130 -23.77 -13.71 -25.80
N ASN A 131 -24.50 -14.82 -25.77
CA ASN A 131 -25.82 -14.91 -25.15
C ASN A 131 -25.83 -14.48 -23.67
N ASP A 132 -26.69 -13.52 -23.32
CA ASP A 132 -26.87 -12.96 -21.97
C ASP A 132 -27.04 -13.98 -20.84
N GLY A 133 -27.55 -15.18 -21.13
CA GLY A 133 -27.67 -16.26 -20.15
C GLY A 133 -26.34 -16.62 -19.51
N TYR A 134 -25.24 -16.59 -20.28
CA TYR A 134 -23.89 -16.81 -19.77
C TYR A 134 -23.45 -15.72 -18.77
N TRP A 135 -23.79 -14.46 -19.05
CA TRP A 135 -23.51 -13.33 -18.16
C TRP A 135 -24.38 -13.38 -16.91
N LYS A 136 -25.69 -13.60 -17.05
CA LYS A 136 -26.62 -13.79 -15.92
C LYS A 136 -26.21 -14.96 -15.02
N ASP A 137 -25.69 -16.06 -15.58
CA ASP A 137 -25.20 -17.18 -14.79
C ASP A 137 -23.94 -16.84 -13.99
N LEU A 138 -23.00 -16.08 -14.57
CA LEU A 138 -21.83 -15.58 -13.82
C LEU A 138 -22.23 -14.58 -12.73
N GLN A 139 -23.18 -13.68 -13.02
CA GLN A 139 -23.73 -12.73 -12.05
C GLN A 139 -24.38 -13.45 -10.85
N LYS A 140 -25.13 -14.54 -11.06
CA LYS A 140 -25.65 -15.39 -9.98
C LYS A 140 -24.53 -15.93 -9.11
N MET A 141 -23.43 -16.43 -9.70
CA MET A 141 -22.28 -16.92 -8.94
C MET A 141 -21.65 -15.82 -8.08
N LEU A 142 -21.42 -14.63 -8.64
CA LEU A 142 -20.90 -13.48 -7.88
C LEU A 142 -21.85 -13.05 -6.76
N TRP A 143 -23.17 -13.06 -6.99
CA TRP A 143 -24.17 -12.77 -5.95
C TRP A 143 -24.16 -13.81 -4.83
N ALA A 144 -24.07 -15.11 -5.15
CA ALA A 144 -23.93 -16.17 -4.16
C ALA A 144 -22.61 -16.09 -3.39
N PHE A 145 -21.52 -15.66 -4.03
CA PHE A 145 -20.24 -15.41 -3.37
C PHE A 145 -20.31 -14.17 -2.46
N ARG A 146 -20.91 -13.04 -2.89
CA ARG A 146 -21.09 -11.87 -2.02
C ARG A 146 -21.81 -12.22 -0.72
N ASN A 147 -22.77 -13.14 -0.77
CA ASN A 147 -23.56 -13.54 0.40
C ASN A 147 -22.96 -14.74 1.18
N ILE A 148 -21.96 -15.47 0.65
CA ILE A 148 -21.24 -16.51 1.43
C ILE A 148 -20.40 -15.91 2.58
N LYS A 149 -20.14 -14.60 2.57
CA LYS A 149 -19.45 -13.88 3.65
C LYS A 149 -20.16 -13.96 5.01
N GLU A 150 -21.40 -14.43 5.03
CA GLU A 150 -22.24 -14.54 6.24
C GLU A 150 -22.25 -15.97 6.82
N ASP A 151 -21.73 -16.98 6.09
CA ASP A 151 -21.56 -18.36 6.57
C ASP A 151 -20.10 -18.84 6.35
N MET A 152 -19.31 -18.80 7.42
CA MET A 152 -17.91 -19.23 7.40
C MET A 152 -17.73 -20.71 7.10
N LYS A 153 -18.68 -21.56 7.53
CA LYS A 153 -18.61 -23.01 7.26
C LYS A 153 -18.84 -23.26 5.78
N LEU A 154 -19.84 -22.62 5.19
CA LEU A 154 -20.11 -22.70 3.76
C LEU A 154 -18.93 -22.13 2.95
N LEU A 155 -18.34 -21.00 3.36
CA LEU A 155 -17.13 -20.45 2.73
C LEU A 155 -15.95 -21.45 2.73
N GLN A 156 -15.74 -22.17 3.84
CA GLN A 156 -14.73 -23.22 3.92
C GLN A 156 -15.06 -24.40 2.98
N GLU A 157 -16.30 -24.89 2.99
CA GLU A 157 -16.74 -25.99 2.11
C GLU A 157 -16.68 -25.64 0.61
N LYS A 158 -16.92 -24.37 0.24
CA LYS A 158 -16.96 -23.91 -1.16
C LYS A 158 -15.68 -23.20 -1.60
N GLN A 159 -14.62 -23.15 -0.78
CA GLN A 159 -13.34 -22.48 -1.08
C GLN A 159 -12.85 -22.78 -2.51
N ALA A 160 -12.82 -24.06 -2.91
CA ALA A 160 -12.31 -24.46 -4.22
C ALA A 160 -13.18 -23.98 -5.41
N VAL A 161 -14.49 -23.85 -5.21
CA VAL A 161 -15.43 -23.28 -6.20
C VAL A 161 -15.18 -21.79 -6.36
N VAL A 162 -15.14 -21.05 -5.24
CA VAL A 162 -14.94 -19.60 -5.21
C VAL A 162 -13.57 -19.22 -5.81
N GLN A 163 -12.48 -19.86 -5.36
CA GLN A 163 -11.14 -19.64 -5.94
C GLN A 163 -11.06 -20.05 -7.42
N GLY A 164 -11.73 -21.15 -7.81
CA GLY A 164 -11.77 -21.62 -9.20
C GLY A 164 -12.42 -20.60 -10.14
N THR A 165 -13.49 -19.94 -9.71
CA THR A 165 -14.16 -18.90 -10.52
C THR A 165 -13.45 -17.56 -10.44
N LEU A 166 -13.17 -17.03 -9.24
CA LEU A 166 -12.60 -15.69 -9.11
C LEU A 166 -11.16 -15.61 -9.63
N GLN A 167 -10.29 -16.52 -9.18
CA GLN A 167 -8.85 -16.45 -9.48
C GLN A 167 -8.47 -17.14 -10.78
N LYS A 168 -9.06 -18.30 -11.09
CA LYS A 168 -8.64 -19.17 -12.21
C LYS A 168 -9.54 -19.08 -13.46
N LEU A 169 -10.45 -18.10 -13.49
CA LEU A 169 -11.37 -17.89 -14.61
C LEU A 169 -11.62 -16.40 -14.87
N ILE A 170 -12.04 -15.61 -13.88
CA ILE A 170 -12.28 -14.17 -14.07
C ILE A 170 -10.96 -13.38 -14.10
N ALA A 171 -10.10 -13.55 -13.08
CA ALA A 171 -8.83 -12.82 -12.98
C ALA A 171 -7.69 -13.40 -13.85
N ASP A 172 -7.88 -14.58 -14.46
CA ASP A 172 -6.91 -15.23 -15.35
C ASP A 172 -6.78 -14.45 -16.68
N PRO A 173 -5.62 -13.84 -17.00
CA PRO A 173 -5.47 -12.97 -18.18
C PRO A 173 -5.63 -13.67 -19.54
N THR A 174 -5.79 -15.00 -19.58
CA THR A 174 -6.04 -15.74 -20.83
C THR A 174 -7.51 -15.71 -21.26
N PHE A 175 -8.41 -15.18 -20.44
CA PHE A 175 -9.81 -14.92 -20.75
C PHE A 175 -10.09 -13.42 -20.60
N ASN A 176 -10.53 -12.73 -21.66
CA ASN A 176 -10.63 -11.27 -21.67
C ASN A 176 -11.94 -10.78 -20.99
N PHE A 177 -12.07 -10.99 -19.68
CA PHE A 177 -13.21 -10.48 -18.91
C PHE A 177 -13.21 -8.94 -18.83
N PRO A 178 -14.40 -8.28 -18.82
CA PRO A 178 -14.50 -6.84 -18.57
C PRO A 178 -13.90 -6.45 -17.22
N SER A 179 -13.38 -5.21 -17.12
CA SER A 179 -12.65 -4.75 -15.92
C SER A 179 -13.45 -4.90 -14.63
N ASP A 180 -14.75 -4.76 -14.73
CA ASP A 180 -15.64 -4.56 -13.59
C ASP A 180 -15.90 -5.90 -12.90
N PHE A 181 -16.01 -6.98 -13.69
CA PHE A 181 -15.98 -8.37 -13.19
C PHE A 181 -14.62 -8.72 -12.56
N ILE A 182 -13.50 -8.27 -13.16
CA ILE A 182 -12.15 -8.50 -12.63
C ILE A 182 -11.97 -7.80 -11.27
N MET A 183 -12.35 -6.53 -11.17
CA MET A 183 -12.29 -5.76 -9.93
C MET A 183 -13.16 -6.38 -8.83
N VAL A 184 -14.41 -6.77 -9.13
CA VAL A 184 -15.27 -7.49 -8.17
C VAL A 184 -14.62 -8.81 -7.72
N ALA A 185 -14.00 -9.55 -8.63
CA ALA A 185 -13.29 -10.78 -8.29
C ALA A 185 -12.04 -10.54 -7.41
N GLU A 186 -11.29 -9.47 -7.66
CA GLU A 186 -10.12 -9.08 -6.87
C GLU A 186 -10.52 -8.62 -5.46
N PHE A 187 -11.53 -7.75 -5.32
CA PHE A 187 -12.10 -7.35 -4.02
C PHE A 187 -12.62 -8.55 -3.21
N MET A 188 -13.40 -9.44 -3.85
CA MET A 188 -13.87 -10.66 -3.18
C MET A 188 -12.70 -11.56 -2.74
N MET A 189 -11.67 -11.71 -3.57
CA MET A 189 -10.48 -12.51 -3.22
C MET A 189 -9.69 -11.90 -2.07
N GLU A 190 -9.57 -10.57 -1.96
CA GLU A 190 -8.98 -9.91 -0.79
C GLU A 190 -9.82 -10.17 0.47
N LYS A 191 -11.15 -10.01 0.37
CA LYS A 191 -12.08 -10.21 1.49
C LYS A 191 -12.09 -11.66 2.00
N PHE A 192 -12.08 -12.67 1.13
CA PHE A 192 -12.01 -14.08 1.54
C PHE A 192 -10.62 -14.50 2.06
N GLN A 193 -9.55 -13.85 1.60
CA GLN A 193 -8.21 -14.02 2.19
C GLN A 193 -8.14 -13.45 3.62
N ALA A 194 -8.72 -12.27 3.85
CA ALA A 194 -8.83 -11.67 5.19
C ALA A 194 -9.66 -12.55 6.15
N LEU A 195 -10.68 -13.25 5.64
CA LEU A 195 -11.52 -14.21 6.38
C LEU A 195 -10.90 -15.61 6.52
N ASN A 196 -9.62 -15.82 6.17
CA ASN A 196 -8.93 -17.12 6.21
C ASN A 196 -9.70 -18.26 5.50
N TRP A 197 -10.49 -17.93 4.47
CA TRP A 197 -11.38 -18.86 3.78
C TRP A 197 -12.36 -19.60 4.71
N GLY A 198 -12.83 -18.93 5.77
CA GLY A 198 -13.78 -19.49 6.74
C GLY A 198 -13.19 -20.55 7.67
N LYS A 199 -11.92 -20.94 7.48
CA LYS A 199 -11.25 -21.94 8.32
C LYS A 199 -11.04 -21.37 9.73
N PRO A 200 -11.44 -22.09 10.79
CA PRO A 200 -10.99 -21.79 12.14
C PRO A 200 -9.46 -21.65 12.16
N LEU A 201 -8.95 -20.69 12.92
CA LEU A 201 -7.52 -20.65 13.22
C LEU A 201 -7.15 -21.95 13.91
N ALA A 202 -6.14 -22.65 13.40
CA ALA A 202 -5.74 -23.95 13.93
C ALA A 202 -5.23 -23.80 15.37
N VAL A 203 -6.06 -24.19 16.32
CA VAL A 203 -5.66 -24.38 17.72
C VAL A 203 -4.66 -25.55 17.72
N PRO A 204 -3.43 -25.38 18.22
CA PRO A 204 -2.53 -26.51 18.41
C PRO A 204 -3.20 -27.52 19.34
N GLN A 205 -3.21 -28.80 18.98
CA GLN A 205 -3.61 -29.82 19.95
C GLN A 205 -2.57 -29.83 21.07
N ILE A 206 -3.06 -29.66 22.30
CA ILE A 206 -2.30 -29.89 23.52
C ILE A 206 -2.74 -31.26 23.99
N ASP A 207 -1.81 -32.22 23.93
CA ASP A 207 -1.99 -33.52 24.55
C ASP A 207 -1.65 -33.37 26.05
N ASP A 208 -2.67 -33.43 26.92
CA ASP A 208 -2.52 -33.75 28.35
C ASP A 208 -3.88 -34.14 28.95
N GLU A 209 -3.89 -35.04 29.93
CA GLU A 209 -5.08 -35.71 30.48
C GLU A 209 -5.59 -35.06 31.79
N SER A 210 -6.87 -34.70 31.87
CA SER A 210 -7.69 -34.87 33.11
C SER A 210 -9.18 -34.52 32.93
N ASP A 211 -10.05 -35.49 33.24
CA ASP A 211 -11.35 -35.43 33.94
C ASP A 211 -11.84 -34.07 34.51
N THR A 212 -13.13 -33.71 34.55
CA THR A 212 -14.41 -34.43 34.24
C THR A 212 -15.57 -33.44 34.04
N GLU A 213 -16.71 -33.91 33.46
CA GLU A 213 -18.15 -33.57 33.68
C GLU A 213 -18.56 -32.19 34.29
N SER A 214 -19.60 -31.46 33.87
CA SER A 214 -20.69 -31.61 32.87
C SER A 214 -21.15 -30.18 32.40
N GLU A 215 -22.28 -29.83 31.76
CA GLU A 215 -23.55 -30.48 31.33
C GLU A 215 -24.22 -29.67 30.17
N ASP A 216 -25.46 -30.01 29.78
CA ASP A 216 -26.23 -29.38 28.69
C ASP A 216 -27.15 -28.21 29.11
N GLU A 217 -27.34 -27.20 28.24
CA GLU A 217 -28.66 -26.94 27.60
C GLU A 217 -28.71 -25.71 26.64
N LYS A 218 -29.59 -25.82 25.65
CA LYS A 218 -30.27 -24.75 24.87
C LYS A 218 -31.75 -25.21 24.75
N PRO A 219 -32.78 -24.35 24.59
CA PRO A 219 -32.74 -23.04 23.88
C PRO A 219 -33.69 -21.93 24.41
N ALA A 220 -33.69 -20.75 23.78
CA ALA A 220 -34.92 -20.00 23.41
C ALA A 220 -34.64 -18.74 22.55
N LYS A 221 -35.60 -18.36 21.68
CA LYS A 221 -35.64 -17.05 21.00
C LYS A 221 -36.63 -16.11 21.71
N LYS A 222 -36.28 -14.84 21.95
CA LYS A 222 -37.23 -13.73 22.19
C LYS A 222 -36.86 -12.48 21.38
N LYS A 223 -37.85 -11.66 21.04
CA LYS A 223 -37.73 -10.52 20.10
C LYS A 223 -37.33 -9.21 20.80
N ARG A 224 -36.56 -8.38 20.07
CA ARG A 224 -36.43 -6.91 20.13
C ARG A 224 -36.90 -6.17 21.40
N LYS A 225 -36.00 -5.37 21.99
CA LYS A 225 -36.28 -3.99 22.42
C LYS A 225 -35.09 -3.08 22.06
N THR A 226 -35.35 -1.79 21.90
CA THR A 226 -34.39 -0.73 21.57
C THR A 226 -33.80 -0.07 22.84
N SER A 227 -32.82 0.81 22.62
CA SER A 227 -32.25 1.80 23.57
C SER A 227 -31.65 1.26 24.88
N ALA A 228 -30.32 1.16 24.91
CA ALA A 228 -29.49 1.34 26.10
C ALA A 228 -28.13 1.93 25.67
N THR A 229 -27.55 2.82 26.48
CA THR A 229 -26.28 3.49 26.21
C THR A 229 -25.15 2.47 26.00
N THR A 230 -24.50 2.50 24.85
CA THR A 230 -23.31 1.68 24.60
C THR A 230 -22.12 2.38 25.25
N GLN A 231 -21.53 1.77 26.28
CA GLN A 231 -20.26 2.26 26.83
C GLN A 231 -19.16 2.22 25.74
N PRO A 232 -18.23 3.19 25.72
CA PRO A 232 -17.13 3.16 24.76
C PRO A 232 -16.35 1.85 24.87
N PRO A 233 -15.84 1.29 23.76
CA PRO A 233 -15.22 -0.03 23.75
C PRO A 233 -14.01 -0.08 24.69
N VAL A 234 -14.14 -0.85 25.78
CA VAL A 234 -13.11 -1.00 26.80
C VAL A 234 -11.82 -1.48 26.13
N THR A 235 -10.83 -0.60 26.09
CA THR A 235 -9.58 -0.86 25.36
C THR A 235 -8.56 -1.38 26.35
N TYR A 236 -8.54 -2.71 26.53
CA TYR A 236 -7.66 -3.38 27.48
C TYR A 236 -6.19 -3.20 27.11
N LEU A 237 -5.39 -2.74 28.08
CA LEU A 237 -3.94 -2.71 27.97
C LEU A 237 -3.34 -4.13 28.11
N PRO A 238 -2.26 -4.46 27.39
CA PRO A 238 -1.56 -5.74 27.55
C PRO A 238 -0.85 -5.80 28.91
N PRO A 239 -0.70 -6.99 29.52
CA PRO A 239 0.16 -7.16 30.69
C PRO A 239 1.58 -6.63 30.42
N PRO A 240 2.20 -5.84 31.31
CA PRO A 240 3.51 -5.21 31.03
C PRO A 240 4.63 -6.20 30.70
N ASN A 241 4.54 -7.44 31.20
CA ASN A 241 5.45 -8.55 30.96
C ASN A 241 5.09 -9.43 29.75
N HIS A 242 3.99 -9.16 29.03
CA HIS A 242 3.54 -9.99 27.91
C HIS A 242 4.57 -10.00 26.76
N PRO A 243 5.05 -11.16 26.26
CA PRO A 243 6.23 -11.25 25.41
C PRO A 243 6.11 -10.50 24.07
N VAL A 244 4.90 -10.39 23.52
CA VAL A 244 4.64 -9.71 22.23
C VAL A 244 4.22 -8.25 22.40
N PHE A 245 3.21 -7.96 23.23
CA PHE A 245 2.55 -6.66 23.37
C PHE A 245 2.93 -5.85 24.62
N GLY A 246 3.59 -6.47 25.62
CA GLY A 246 4.05 -5.78 26.83
C GLY A 246 5.15 -4.75 26.56
N ALA A 247 5.66 -4.10 27.62
CA ALA A 247 6.52 -2.91 27.51
C ALA A 247 7.78 -3.13 26.64
N ASN A 248 8.38 -4.32 26.73
CA ASN A 248 9.58 -4.69 25.96
C ASN A 248 9.28 -5.51 24.70
N GLY A 249 8.00 -5.71 24.36
CA GLY A 249 7.55 -6.53 23.24
C GLY A 249 7.68 -5.84 21.88
N ILE A 250 7.71 -6.61 20.79
CA ILE A 250 7.77 -6.07 19.42
C ILE A 250 6.54 -5.23 19.06
N MET A 251 5.39 -5.52 19.67
CA MET A 251 4.12 -4.79 19.57
C MET A 251 3.88 -3.86 20.78
N ARG A 252 4.91 -3.51 21.58
CA ARG A 252 4.78 -2.57 22.71
C ARG A 252 3.97 -1.32 22.34
N GLY A 253 3.06 -0.89 23.20
CA GLY A 253 2.21 0.28 22.95
C GLY A 253 1.26 0.18 21.76
N ILE A 254 1.08 -0.99 21.17
CA ILE A 254 0.04 -1.27 20.18
C ILE A 254 -1.01 -2.16 20.84
N LEU A 255 -2.25 -1.69 20.82
CA LEU A 255 -3.41 -2.36 21.40
C LEU A 255 -4.09 -3.19 20.31
N ILE A 256 -4.79 -4.26 20.71
CA ILE A 256 -5.52 -5.14 19.82
C ILE A 256 -7.02 -5.11 20.17
N SER A 257 -7.90 -5.02 19.18
CA SER A 257 -9.34 -5.07 19.46
C SER A 257 -9.82 -6.50 19.71
N GLN A 258 -10.65 -6.68 20.74
CA GLN A 258 -11.28 -7.95 21.10
C GLN A 258 -12.48 -8.30 20.19
N LYS A 259 -12.50 -7.77 18.96
CA LYS A 259 -13.51 -8.11 17.93
C LYS A 259 -13.07 -9.37 17.18
N ALA A 260 -14.03 -10.07 16.56
CA ALA A 260 -13.75 -11.23 15.71
C ALA A 260 -12.75 -10.91 14.57
N ILE A 261 -12.77 -9.67 14.07
CA ILE A 261 -11.73 -9.10 13.21
C ILE A 261 -10.79 -8.26 14.08
N LYS A 262 -9.58 -8.76 14.32
CA LYS A 262 -8.56 -8.09 15.14
C LYS A 262 -7.96 -6.89 14.41
N SER A 263 -8.38 -5.68 14.77
CA SER A 263 -7.73 -4.42 14.40
C SER A 263 -6.64 -4.03 15.41
N TYR A 264 -5.76 -3.11 15.02
CA TYR A 264 -4.60 -2.67 15.82
C TYR A 264 -4.55 -1.14 15.86
N SER A 265 -4.31 -0.56 17.04
CA SER A 265 -4.15 0.89 17.25
C SER A 265 -2.94 1.17 18.13
N ILE A 266 -2.34 2.36 18.02
CA ILE A 266 -1.32 2.80 18.99
C ILE A 266 -2.07 3.29 20.25
N SER A 267 -1.59 2.93 21.45
CA SER A 267 -2.18 3.41 22.70
C SER A 267 -2.08 4.93 22.78
N LYS A 268 -3.14 5.60 23.29
CA LYS A 268 -3.12 7.04 23.58
C LYS A 268 -2.03 7.42 24.59
N GLU A 269 -1.65 6.49 25.45
CA GLU A 269 -0.60 6.64 26.47
C GLU A 269 0.82 6.49 25.90
N TYR A 270 0.99 5.95 24.69
CA TYR A 270 2.33 5.71 24.12
C TYR A 270 2.81 6.93 23.34
N THR A 271 3.80 7.64 23.88
CA THR A 271 4.49 8.74 23.22
C THR A 271 5.14 8.26 21.92
N LYS A 272 4.56 8.61 20.77
CA LYS A 272 5.11 8.29 19.45
C LYS A 272 6.36 9.12 19.15
N THR A 273 7.35 8.52 18.50
CA THR A 273 8.48 9.26 17.93
C THR A 273 8.01 10.04 16.69
N PRO A 274 8.26 11.36 16.56
CA PRO A 274 7.89 12.12 15.37
C PRO A 274 8.55 11.59 14.11
N SER A 275 7.78 11.29 13.07
CA SER A 275 8.30 10.85 11.76
C SER A 275 8.76 11.99 10.85
N THR A 276 8.56 13.24 11.27
CA THR A 276 8.80 14.49 10.54
C THR A 276 10.28 14.85 10.40
N VAL A 277 11.15 14.28 11.23
CA VAL A 277 12.61 14.50 11.18
C VAL A 277 13.19 13.85 9.92
N PHE A 278 14.12 14.54 9.25
CA PHE A 278 14.85 14.02 8.09
C PHE A 278 16.04 13.13 8.51
N GLY A 279 16.65 12.44 7.54
CA GLY A 279 17.74 11.50 7.82
C GLY A 279 17.26 10.32 8.68
N ALA A 280 18.17 9.73 9.47
CA ALA A 280 17.94 8.44 10.13
C ALA A 280 16.89 8.46 11.26
N ASN A 281 16.54 9.62 11.81
CA ASN A 281 15.59 9.77 12.92
C ASN A 281 15.92 8.87 14.14
N GLY A 282 17.21 8.75 14.49
CA GLY A 282 17.70 7.90 15.59
C GLY A 282 17.80 6.40 15.29
N LEU A 283 17.46 5.96 14.08
CA LEU A 283 17.37 4.54 13.72
C LEU A 283 18.68 3.96 13.20
N ASN A 284 18.86 2.66 13.43
CA ASN A 284 20.00 1.86 13.03
C ASN A 284 19.66 0.96 11.85
N VAL A 285 20.60 0.73 10.94
CA VAL A 285 20.40 -0.20 9.81
C VAL A 285 20.20 -1.62 10.36
N GLY A 286 19.03 -2.21 10.11
CA GLY A 286 18.60 -3.45 10.76
C GLY A 286 17.59 -3.27 11.90
N ASP A 287 17.12 -2.05 12.19
CA ASP A 287 15.89 -1.89 12.98
C ASP A 287 14.70 -2.51 12.22
N TRP A 288 13.80 -3.16 12.96
CA TRP A 288 12.75 -4.00 12.38
C TRP A 288 11.43 -3.92 13.13
N TRP A 289 10.34 -3.95 12.37
CA TRP A 289 8.97 -3.84 12.88
C TRP A 289 8.08 -4.95 12.31
N PRO A 290 7.20 -5.55 13.12
CA PRO A 290 6.26 -6.56 12.63
C PRO A 290 5.18 -5.97 11.71
N ARG A 291 4.84 -4.69 11.88
CA ARG A 291 3.79 -3.99 11.13
C ARG A 291 4.21 -2.56 10.85
N GLN A 292 3.72 -1.97 9.76
CA GLN A 292 3.98 -0.57 9.44
C GLN A 292 3.44 0.39 10.52
N LEU A 293 2.36 0.02 11.23
CA LEU A 293 1.88 0.73 12.43
C LEU A 293 2.95 0.81 13.55
N ALA A 294 3.82 -0.19 13.70
CA ALA A 294 4.93 -0.16 14.65
C ALA A 294 6.10 0.70 14.15
N ALA A 295 6.34 0.75 12.83
CA ALA A 295 7.26 1.71 12.22
C ALA A 295 6.75 3.17 12.35
N LEU A 296 5.43 3.38 12.39
CA LEU A 296 4.78 4.67 12.65
C LEU A 296 4.82 5.07 14.13
N ARG A 297 4.73 4.10 15.05
CA ARG A 297 4.94 4.31 16.49
C ARG A 297 6.35 4.81 16.78
N ASP A 298 7.35 4.25 16.08
CA ASP A 298 8.78 4.51 16.29
C ASP A 298 9.37 5.52 15.27
N GLY A 299 8.54 6.34 14.61
CA GLY A 299 8.99 7.45 13.74
C GLY A 299 9.73 7.06 12.44
N ALA A 300 9.93 5.77 12.19
CA ALA A 300 10.63 5.27 11.01
C ALA A 300 9.89 5.60 9.70
N HIS A 301 8.56 5.56 9.72
CA HIS A 301 7.71 5.98 8.62
C HIS A 301 6.50 6.76 9.13
N GLY A 302 5.94 7.69 8.35
CA GLY A 302 4.86 8.57 8.81
C GLY A 302 3.43 8.15 8.44
N ASN A 303 3.24 7.05 7.71
CA ASN A 303 1.93 6.50 7.37
C ASN A 303 1.74 5.08 7.93
N SER A 304 0.51 4.71 8.29
CA SER A 304 0.16 3.36 8.76
C SER A 304 0.00 2.34 7.62
N VAL A 305 -0.40 2.82 6.42
CA VAL A 305 -0.70 2.00 5.23
C VAL A 305 0.00 2.51 3.96
N GLY A 306 -0.03 3.82 3.69
CA GLY A 306 0.58 4.39 2.47
C GLY A 306 2.09 4.15 2.39
N GLY A 307 2.62 3.94 1.19
CA GLY A 307 4.04 3.59 0.99
C GLY A 307 5.02 4.77 1.01
N ILE A 308 4.53 6.00 0.87
CA ILE A 308 5.34 7.24 0.83
C ILE A 308 4.93 8.10 2.02
N SER A 309 5.90 8.77 2.67
CA SER A 309 5.63 9.75 3.72
C SER A 309 6.62 10.91 3.68
N GLY A 310 6.12 12.13 3.84
CA GLY A 310 6.81 13.39 3.59
C GLY A 310 5.85 14.57 3.70
N ASN A 311 6.08 15.64 2.95
CA ASN A 311 5.07 16.63 2.56
C ASN A 311 5.51 17.35 1.27
N GLU A 312 4.59 18.01 0.57
CA GLU A 312 4.88 18.59 -0.76
C GLU A 312 5.89 19.77 -0.73
N LYS A 313 6.08 20.45 0.41
CA LYS A 313 7.01 21.60 0.54
C LYS A 313 8.45 21.16 0.78
N ASP A 314 8.66 20.21 1.70
CA ASP A 314 10.01 19.77 2.10
C ASP A 314 10.48 18.50 1.34
N GLY A 315 9.53 17.72 0.82
CA GLY A 315 9.76 16.46 0.11
C GLY A 315 9.45 15.19 0.92
N CYS A 316 9.84 14.05 0.36
CA CYS A 316 9.74 12.75 1.00
C CYS A 316 10.73 12.64 2.17
N ARG A 317 10.32 11.97 3.25
CA ARG A 317 11.12 11.65 4.43
C ARG A 317 11.45 10.15 4.51
N SER A 318 10.54 9.32 4.03
CA SER A 318 10.66 7.86 4.08
C SER A 318 9.75 7.15 3.08
N VAL A 319 10.22 6.01 2.56
CA VAL A 319 9.44 5.10 1.70
C VAL A 319 9.44 3.67 2.26
N VAL A 320 8.36 2.96 1.98
CA VAL A 320 8.20 1.52 2.21
C VAL A 320 8.13 0.83 0.86
N LEU A 321 9.08 -0.07 0.60
CA LEU A 321 8.96 -1.03 -0.50
C LEU A 321 8.10 -2.20 -0.04
N SER A 322 7.09 -2.54 -0.83
CA SER A 322 6.22 -3.70 -0.62
C SER A 322 5.60 -4.14 -1.96
N LYS A 323 4.79 -5.20 -1.97
CA LYS A 323 4.15 -5.66 -3.22
C LYS A 323 3.06 -4.69 -3.67
N GLY A 324 3.35 -3.93 -4.73
CA GLY A 324 2.37 -3.06 -5.40
C GLY A 324 2.71 -2.75 -6.86
N TYR A 325 3.99 -2.57 -7.18
CA TYR A 325 4.45 -2.09 -8.50
C TYR A 325 5.66 -2.88 -9.04
N GLU A 326 6.10 -2.56 -10.26
CA GLU A 326 7.27 -3.17 -10.94
C GLU A 326 8.61 -2.65 -10.40
N ASP A 327 8.71 -2.47 -9.07
CA ASP A 327 9.90 -1.97 -8.41
C ASP A 327 11.10 -2.90 -8.64
N ARG A 328 12.20 -2.32 -9.13
CA ARG A 328 13.45 -3.04 -9.38
C ARG A 328 14.45 -2.69 -8.30
N ASP A 329 14.82 -3.68 -7.51
CA ASP A 329 15.63 -3.50 -6.31
C ASP A 329 16.83 -4.44 -6.35
N ILE A 330 18.04 -3.87 -6.24
CA ILE A 330 19.31 -4.60 -6.18
C ILE A 330 20.06 -4.34 -4.86
N GLY A 331 19.41 -3.74 -3.86
CA GLY A 331 20.02 -3.36 -2.59
C GLY A 331 20.40 -1.88 -2.57
N ASP A 332 21.56 -1.53 -3.10
CA ASP A 332 22.11 -0.17 -3.01
C ASP A 332 21.57 0.79 -4.09
N ARG A 333 20.86 0.27 -5.09
CA ARG A 333 20.08 1.04 -6.06
C ARG A 333 18.67 0.44 -6.18
N ILE A 334 17.67 1.31 -6.21
CA ILE A 334 16.25 0.96 -6.28
C ILE A 334 15.60 1.84 -7.36
N LEU A 335 14.76 1.23 -8.19
CA LEU A 335 13.79 1.93 -9.03
C LEU A 335 12.42 1.77 -8.36
N TYR A 336 11.94 2.84 -7.73
CA TYR A 336 10.72 2.86 -6.92
C TYR A 336 9.58 3.56 -7.66
N SER A 337 8.39 2.96 -7.68
CA SER A 337 7.28 3.42 -8.53
C SER A 337 6.20 4.14 -7.73
N SER A 338 5.71 5.27 -8.24
CA SER A 338 4.50 5.95 -7.76
C SER A 338 3.49 6.18 -8.88
N VAL A 339 2.22 6.35 -8.53
CA VAL A 339 1.12 6.39 -9.51
C VAL A 339 0.92 7.79 -10.06
N LEU A 340 0.89 7.90 -11.39
CA LEU A 340 0.34 9.05 -12.08
C LEU A 340 -1.15 8.76 -12.33
N LYS A 341 -2.05 9.50 -11.69
CA LYS A 341 -3.50 9.26 -11.84
C LYS A 341 -3.99 9.90 -13.14
N GLU A 342 -3.98 9.12 -14.22
CA GLU A 342 -4.69 9.47 -15.45
C GLU A 342 -6.19 9.69 -15.15
N THR A 343 -6.71 10.82 -15.62
CA THR A 343 -8.14 11.11 -15.69
C THR A 343 -8.48 11.49 -17.14
N LEU A 344 -9.76 11.40 -17.52
CA LEU A 344 -10.21 11.71 -18.89
C LEU A 344 -9.92 13.15 -19.36
N ALA A 345 -9.46 14.05 -18.48
CA ALA A 345 -9.10 15.43 -18.80
C ALA A 345 -7.62 15.79 -18.56
N ALA A 346 -6.90 15.08 -17.68
CA ALA A 346 -5.50 15.38 -17.36
C ALA A 346 -4.78 14.23 -16.63
N VAL A 347 -3.45 14.19 -16.73
CA VAL A 347 -2.58 13.41 -15.83
C VAL A 347 -2.48 14.15 -14.49
N ARG A 348 -3.01 13.56 -13.41
CA ARG A 348 -2.91 14.13 -12.06
C ARG A 348 -1.77 13.46 -11.28
N ILE A 349 -0.68 14.20 -11.11
CA ILE A 349 0.42 13.84 -10.20
C ILE A 349 -0.12 13.77 -8.77
N ASP A 350 0.07 12.63 -8.09
CA ASP A 350 -0.38 12.46 -6.71
C ASP A 350 0.59 13.06 -5.68
N SER A 351 0.15 13.20 -4.44
CA SER A 351 0.93 13.88 -3.40
C SER A 351 2.25 13.16 -3.09
N GLY A 352 2.25 11.82 -3.10
CA GLY A 352 3.47 11.02 -2.89
C GLY A 352 4.49 11.20 -4.03
N THR A 353 4.01 11.27 -5.27
CA THR A 353 4.84 11.54 -6.45
C THR A 353 5.48 12.92 -6.37
N LYS A 354 4.72 13.96 -5.99
CA LYS A 354 5.27 15.31 -5.73
C LYS A 354 6.31 15.31 -4.62
N MET A 355 6.08 14.58 -3.51
CA MET A 355 7.06 14.45 -2.43
C MET A 355 8.38 13.86 -2.92
N LEU A 356 8.34 12.88 -3.82
CA LEU A 356 9.55 12.27 -4.40
C LEU A 356 10.24 13.17 -5.42
N LEU A 357 9.49 13.89 -6.27
CA LEU A 357 10.05 14.93 -7.16
C LEU A 357 10.78 16.01 -6.33
N ARG A 358 10.13 16.50 -5.26
CA ARG A 358 10.71 17.49 -4.34
C ARG A 358 11.95 16.97 -3.60
N SER A 359 12.08 15.64 -3.40
CA SER A 359 13.30 15.03 -2.85
C SER A 359 14.46 14.95 -3.84
N ILE A 360 14.22 15.03 -5.16
CA ILE A 360 15.29 15.23 -6.15
C ILE A 360 15.83 16.67 -6.01
N GLU A 361 14.92 17.65 -6.06
CA GLU A 361 15.25 19.07 -5.93
C GLU A 361 16.00 19.41 -4.63
N SER A 362 15.53 18.88 -3.49
CA SER A 362 16.16 19.15 -2.19
C SER A 362 17.37 18.25 -1.93
N SER A 363 17.48 17.11 -2.62
CA SER A 363 18.49 16.07 -2.40
C SER A 363 18.59 15.57 -0.94
N ILE A 364 17.58 15.83 -0.10
CA ILE A 364 17.59 15.44 1.30
C ILE A 364 17.42 13.91 1.42
N PRO A 365 18.28 13.20 2.18
CA PRO A 365 18.23 11.74 2.26
C PRO A 365 16.96 11.21 2.94
N ILE A 366 16.37 10.19 2.33
CA ILE A 366 15.12 9.54 2.76
C ILE A 366 15.38 8.17 3.37
N ARG A 367 14.57 7.77 4.36
CA ARG A 367 14.64 6.44 4.97
C ARG A 367 13.98 5.39 4.07
N VAL A 368 14.68 4.28 3.81
CA VAL A 368 14.11 3.13 3.07
C VAL A 368 13.80 1.98 4.01
N LEU A 369 12.53 1.58 4.05
CA LEU A 369 12.07 0.37 4.73
C LEU A 369 11.69 -0.70 3.71
N ARG A 370 12.23 -1.91 3.82
CA ARG A 370 11.85 -3.06 2.99
C ARG A 370 10.88 -3.96 3.73
N GLY A 371 9.71 -4.20 3.14
CA GLY A 371 8.74 -5.19 3.61
C GLY A 371 8.99 -6.59 3.04
N HIS A 372 8.50 -7.61 3.74
CA HIS A 372 8.61 -9.05 3.36
C HIS A 372 7.97 -9.48 2.03
N ARG A 373 7.32 -8.55 1.30
CA ARG A 373 6.69 -8.81 -0.01
C ARG A 373 7.43 -8.16 -1.16
N THR A 374 8.64 -7.65 -0.92
CA THR A 374 9.51 -7.10 -1.97
C THR A 374 10.09 -8.20 -2.85
N SER A 375 10.39 -7.86 -4.10
CA SER A 375 10.96 -8.76 -5.11
C SER A 375 12.43 -9.12 -4.88
N TRP A 376 13.14 -8.34 -4.06
CA TRP A 376 14.58 -8.48 -3.83
C TRP A 376 14.92 -9.64 -2.88
N VAL A 377 15.95 -10.41 -3.25
CA VAL A 377 16.45 -11.56 -2.46
C VAL A 377 16.95 -11.20 -1.04
N GLY A 378 17.20 -9.91 -0.76
CA GLY A 378 17.55 -9.42 0.58
C GLY A 378 16.37 -8.97 1.44
N ALA A 379 15.12 -9.18 1.01
CA ALA A 379 13.92 -8.89 1.78
C ALA A 379 13.93 -9.59 3.16
N PRO A 380 13.40 -8.96 4.23
CA PRO A 380 13.20 -9.66 5.50
C PRO A 380 12.08 -10.71 5.35
N PRO A 381 12.20 -11.96 5.85
CA PRO A 381 11.16 -12.99 5.70
C PRO A 381 9.78 -12.63 6.28
N VAL A 382 9.72 -11.72 7.27
CA VAL A 382 8.48 -11.18 7.86
C VAL A 382 8.65 -9.71 8.25
N GLY A 383 7.54 -8.98 8.40
CA GLY A 383 7.55 -7.57 8.84
C GLY A 383 8.14 -6.57 7.83
N LEU A 384 8.80 -5.54 8.36
CA LEU A 384 9.54 -4.48 7.66
C LEU A 384 10.89 -4.24 8.35
N ARG A 385 11.96 -3.98 7.58
CA ARG A 385 13.30 -3.65 8.08
C ARG A 385 13.79 -2.30 7.51
N TYR A 386 14.41 -1.46 8.33
CA TYR A 386 15.07 -0.23 7.88
C TYR A 386 16.46 -0.55 7.34
N ASP A 387 16.68 -0.24 6.06
CA ASP A 387 17.90 -0.57 5.31
C ASP A 387 18.83 0.64 5.08
N GLY A 388 18.54 1.77 5.73
CA GLY A 388 19.35 2.99 5.70
C GLY A 388 18.78 4.12 4.87
N LEU A 389 19.59 5.16 4.69
CA LEU A 389 19.32 6.35 3.91
C LEU A 389 19.70 6.19 2.45
N TYR A 390 18.83 6.71 1.59
CA TYR A 390 18.98 6.78 0.14
C TYR A 390 18.68 8.22 -0.31
N GLN A 391 19.34 8.67 -1.37
CA GLN A 391 19.00 9.92 -2.07
C GLN A 391 18.10 9.57 -3.26
N VAL A 392 17.06 10.37 -3.51
CA VAL A 392 16.30 10.30 -4.78
C VAL A 392 17.10 11.11 -5.80
N VAL A 393 17.66 10.47 -6.82
CA VAL A 393 18.62 11.11 -7.75
C VAL A 393 18.05 11.40 -9.13
N ASN A 394 16.97 10.73 -9.51
CA ASN A 394 16.35 10.87 -10.83
C ASN A 394 14.88 10.39 -10.81
N SER A 395 14.11 10.79 -11.82
CA SER A 395 12.73 10.35 -12.06
C SER A 395 12.46 10.18 -13.54
N LYS A 396 11.76 9.13 -13.93
CA LYS A 396 11.28 8.93 -15.30
C LYS A 396 9.81 8.54 -15.32
N GLU A 397 9.02 9.20 -16.14
CA GLU A 397 7.66 8.77 -16.46
C GLU A 397 7.70 7.53 -17.38
N ILE A 398 6.89 6.53 -17.02
CA ILE A 398 6.74 5.27 -17.73
C ILE A 398 5.25 5.06 -17.98
N THR A 399 4.84 4.93 -19.24
CA THR A 399 3.52 4.42 -19.61
C THR A 399 3.67 2.98 -20.04
N THR A 400 3.11 2.03 -19.27
CA THR A 400 2.91 0.66 -19.74
C THR A 400 1.52 0.47 -20.32
N PHE A 401 1.36 -0.56 -21.16
CA PHE A 401 0.07 -0.98 -21.71
C PHE A 401 -0.29 -2.35 -21.15
N GLU A 402 -1.17 -2.38 -20.15
CA GLU A 402 -1.58 -3.59 -19.44
C GLU A 402 -3.05 -3.89 -19.75
N LYS A 403 -3.34 -5.11 -20.24
CA LYS A 403 -4.69 -5.54 -20.68
C LYS A 403 -5.38 -4.54 -21.66
N GLY A 404 -4.59 -3.81 -22.45
CA GLY A 404 -5.08 -2.81 -23.42
C GLY A 404 -5.38 -1.42 -22.86
N LYS A 405 -5.21 -1.19 -21.55
CA LYS A 405 -5.29 0.15 -20.94
C LYS A 405 -3.88 0.73 -20.77
N ALA A 406 -3.73 2.04 -20.97
CA ALA A 406 -2.53 2.76 -20.57
C ALA A 406 -2.44 2.82 -19.04
N LYS A 407 -1.21 2.90 -18.52
CA LYS A 407 -0.92 3.01 -17.10
C LYS A 407 0.37 3.82 -16.91
N ALA A 408 0.22 5.13 -16.80
CA ALA A 408 1.32 6.01 -16.40
C ALA A 408 1.72 5.78 -14.93
N TYR A 409 3.01 5.64 -14.70
CA TYR A 409 3.64 5.69 -13.38
C TYR A 409 4.95 6.46 -13.46
N CYS A 410 5.35 7.10 -12.35
CA CYS A 410 6.66 7.74 -12.26
C CYS A 410 7.61 6.78 -11.51
N GLN A 411 8.75 6.50 -12.11
CA GLN A 411 9.78 5.62 -11.56
C GLN A 411 10.98 6.45 -11.11
N PHE A 412 11.23 6.44 -9.80
CA PHE A 412 12.28 7.18 -9.12
C PHE A 412 13.52 6.32 -8.90
N GLU A 413 14.68 6.87 -9.21
CA GLU A 413 15.97 6.24 -8.93
C GLU A 413 16.43 6.65 -7.53
N LEU A 414 16.51 5.68 -6.62
CA LEU A 414 16.97 5.84 -5.24
C LEU A 414 18.34 5.16 -5.10
N VAL A 415 19.35 5.92 -4.68
CA VAL A 415 20.74 5.44 -4.49
C VAL A 415 21.11 5.51 -3.01
N ARG A 416 21.63 4.41 -2.46
CA ARG A 416 21.98 4.31 -1.05
C ARG A 416 23.21 5.16 -0.72
N LEU A 417 23.18 5.87 0.41
CA LEU A 417 24.34 6.64 0.85
C LEU A 417 25.45 5.73 1.40
N ALA A 418 26.69 6.07 1.06
CA ALA A 418 27.91 5.48 1.64
C ALA A 418 28.07 5.85 3.13
N GLY A 419 29.06 5.25 3.80
CA GLY A 419 29.36 5.51 5.22
C GLY A 419 28.40 4.87 6.22
N GLN A 420 27.28 4.29 5.77
CA GLN A 420 26.32 3.55 6.60
C GLN A 420 26.72 2.08 6.75
N ALA A 421 26.31 1.45 7.85
CA ALA A 421 26.39 0.00 8.03
C ALA A 421 25.73 -0.76 6.85
N PRO A 422 26.22 -1.96 6.47
CA PRO A 422 25.67 -2.72 5.36
C PRO A 422 24.24 -3.20 5.63
N ILE A 423 23.47 -3.48 4.57
CA ILE A 423 22.08 -3.95 4.68
C ILE A 423 22.02 -5.28 5.44
N ASN A 424 21.44 -5.26 6.65
CA ASN A 424 21.49 -6.39 7.57
C ASN A 424 20.45 -7.46 7.23
N ARG A 425 20.79 -8.34 6.28
CA ARG A 425 19.94 -9.46 5.83
C ARG A 425 19.68 -10.54 6.90
N ALA A 426 20.39 -10.53 8.02
CA ALA A 426 20.15 -11.45 9.15
C ALA A 426 18.98 -11.03 10.05
N ILE A 427 18.36 -9.87 9.79
CA ILE A 427 17.18 -9.37 10.48
C ILE A 427 15.92 -9.59 9.62
N PRO A 428 14.79 -10.03 10.23
CA PRO A 428 14.56 -10.32 11.65
C PRO A 428 15.26 -11.58 12.17
N SER A 429 15.75 -11.48 13.40
CA SER A 429 16.28 -12.60 14.18
C SER A 429 15.22 -13.68 14.46
N ALA A 430 15.66 -14.90 14.78
CA ALA A 430 14.76 -16.00 15.14
C ALA A 430 13.82 -15.67 16.32
N GLN A 431 14.21 -14.80 17.25
CA GLN A 431 13.32 -14.33 18.33
C GLN A 431 12.24 -13.37 17.81
N GLN A 432 12.60 -12.42 16.93
CA GLN A 432 11.64 -11.52 16.28
C GLN A 432 10.65 -12.30 15.39
N VAL A 433 11.11 -13.34 14.68
CA VAL A 433 10.24 -14.23 13.88
C VAL A 433 9.27 -15.03 14.77
N ARG A 434 9.74 -15.58 15.90
CA ARG A 434 8.86 -16.26 16.87
C ARG A 434 7.80 -15.30 17.43
N GLY A 435 8.22 -14.10 17.85
CA GLY A 435 7.31 -13.06 18.33
C GLY A 435 6.29 -12.61 17.27
N PHE A 436 6.72 -12.49 16.00
CA PHE A 436 5.84 -12.15 14.88
C PHE A 436 4.70 -13.16 14.72
N ASN A 437 5.03 -14.46 14.77
CA ASN A 437 4.05 -15.54 14.65
C ASN A 437 3.05 -15.59 15.83
N GLN A 438 3.41 -15.01 16.98
CA GLN A 438 2.54 -14.92 18.16
C GLN A 438 1.60 -13.69 18.14
N ILE A 439 1.78 -12.70 17.25
CA ILE A 439 0.93 -11.49 17.18
C ILE A 439 -0.56 -11.83 16.94
N SER A 440 -0.85 -12.90 16.20
CA SER A 440 -2.21 -13.37 15.94
C SER A 440 -2.92 -13.92 17.17
N GLN A 441 -2.17 -14.36 18.18
CA GLN A 441 -2.71 -14.92 19.43
C GLN A 441 -3.36 -13.80 20.27
N GLY A 442 -2.69 -12.66 20.40
CA GLY A 442 -3.17 -11.50 21.16
C GLY A 442 -2.46 -11.38 22.51
N TYR A 443 -3.25 -11.01 23.53
CA TYR A 443 -2.93 -10.98 24.96
C TYR A 443 -4.23 -11.12 25.77
#